data_AF-A0A2E1M0P4-F1
#
_entry.id   AF-A0A2E1M0P4-F1
#
_cell.length_a   1.000
_cell.length_b   1.000
_cell.length_c   1.000
_cell.angle_alpha   90.00
_cell.angle_beta   90.00
_cell.angle_gamma   90.00
#
_symmetry.space_group_name_H-M   'P 1'
#
loop_
_entity.id
_entity.type
_entity.pdbx_description
1 polymer ?
#
loop_
_entity_poly.entity_id
_entity_poly.type
_entity_poly.pdbx_seq_one_letter_code
_entity_poly.pdbx_strand_id
1 'polypeptide(L)'
;MSTIDEEIRKALEEEDQQALAQIDDEAGLFEIVGMSFHGKQAWLTLYMWAMGFIAFLIGVYCFLQVRETSEVMDALMWTIGIIVCLFIMAIIKVISWTHMQKLELMREIKRLEARVMLALADKR
;
A
#
# COMPACT_ATOMS: atom_id res chain seq x y z
N MET A 1 -48.91 15.47 -7.40
CA MET A 1 -47.76 14.56 -7.57
C MET A 1 -48.17 13.21 -7.00
N SER A 2 -47.87 12.12 -7.68
CA SER A 2 -48.33 10.78 -7.27
C SER A 2 -47.44 10.26 -6.15
N THR A 3 -47.99 9.47 -5.23
CA THR A 3 -47.25 8.80 -4.14
C THR A 3 -46.08 7.97 -4.65
N ILE A 4 -46.14 7.51 -5.91
CA ILE A 4 -45.09 6.72 -6.55
C ILE A 4 -43.86 7.59 -6.87
N ASP A 5 -44.02 8.85 -7.27
CA ASP A 5 -42.86 9.76 -7.49
C ASP A 5 -42.11 10.00 -6.18
N GLU A 6 -42.84 10.08 -5.06
CA GLU A 6 -42.27 10.34 -3.74
C GLU A 6 -41.47 9.13 -3.22
N GLU A 7 -41.96 7.92 -3.49
CA GLU A 7 -41.25 6.67 -3.17
C GLU A 7 -40.03 6.45 -4.06
N ILE A 8 -40.13 6.73 -5.36
CA ILE A 8 -38.99 6.66 -6.29
C ILE A 8 -37.90 7.66 -5.87
N ARG A 9 -38.28 8.88 -5.50
CA ARG A 9 -37.31 9.90 -5.05
C ARG A 9 -36.63 9.51 -3.74
N LYS A 10 -37.37 8.95 -2.78
CA LYS A 10 -36.81 8.45 -1.52
C LYS A 10 -35.85 7.28 -1.73
N ALA A 11 -36.19 6.34 -2.60
CA ALA A 11 -35.33 5.20 -2.91
C ALA A 11 -34.01 5.66 -3.56
N LEU A 12 -34.08 6.62 -4.49
CA LEU A 12 -32.90 7.25 -5.09
C LEU A 12 -32.06 8.03 -4.07
N GLU A 13 -32.69 8.80 -3.19
CA GLU A 13 -31.99 9.52 -2.11
C GLU A 13 -31.30 8.56 -1.12
N GLU A 14 -31.93 7.43 -0.78
CA GLU A 14 -31.34 6.41 0.09
C GLU A 14 -30.18 5.67 -0.59
N GLU A 15 -30.30 5.32 -1.87
CA GLU A 15 -29.20 4.73 -2.63
C GLU A 15 -28.01 5.68 -2.79
N ASP A 16 -28.27 6.95 -3.10
CA ASP A 16 -27.22 7.99 -3.20
C ASP A 16 -26.57 8.25 -1.83
N GLN A 17 -27.34 8.30 -0.74
CA GLN A 17 -26.79 8.46 0.61
C GLN A 17 -25.97 7.24 1.06
N GLN A 18 -26.38 6.02 0.71
CA GLN A 18 -25.58 4.81 0.98
C GLN A 18 -24.29 4.78 0.15
N ALA A 19 -24.34 5.20 -1.11
CA ALA A 19 -23.15 5.33 -1.96
C ALA A 19 -22.19 6.40 -1.41
N LEU A 20 -22.72 7.53 -0.93
CA LEU A 20 -21.95 8.59 -0.29
C LEU A 20 -21.36 8.17 1.07
N ALA A 21 -22.07 7.37 1.86
CA ALA A 21 -21.59 6.85 3.14
C ALA A 21 -20.40 5.87 2.96
N GLN A 22 -20.44 5.00 1.93
CA GLN A 22 -19.27 4.16 1.58
C GLN A 22 -18.07 4.97 1.06
N ILE A 23 -18.33 6.18 0.56
CA ILE A 23 -17.33 7.11 0.06
C ILE A 23 -16.66 7.91 1.19
N ASP A 24 -17.26 8.04 2.37
CA ASP A 24 -16.71 8.85 3.46
C ASP A 24 -15.86 8.07 4.47
N ASP A 25 -15.88 6.73 4.41
CA ASP A 25 -14.96 5.92 5.22
C ASP A 25 -13.52 6.12 4.73
N GLU A 26 -12.71 6.84 5.52
CA GLU A 26 -11.26 6.87 5.37
C GLU A 26 -10.74 5.46 5.67
N ALA A 27 -10.20 4.80 4.64
CA ALA A 27 -9.59 3.49 4.80
C ALA A 27 -8.45 3.59 5.82
N GLY A 28 -8.56 2.88 6.94
CA GLY A 28 -7.53 2.88 7.96
C GLY A 28 -6.19 2.38 7.40
N LEU A 29 -5.06 2.73 8.05
CA LEU A 29 -3.72 2.30 7.64
C LEU A 29 -3.61 0.79 7.39
N PHE A 30 -4.29 -0.04 8.19
CA PHE A 30 -4.33 -1.49 8.00
C PHE A 30 -5.09 -1.94 6.75
N GLU A 31 -6.11 -1.21 6.33
CA GLU A 31 -6.83 -1.47 5.09
C GLU A 31 -5.97 -1.10 3.88
N ILE A 32 -5.23 0.02 3.95
CA ILE A 32 -4.27 0.42 2.91
C ILE A 32 -3.12 -0.59 2.77
N VAL A 33 -2.61 -1.10 3.91
CA VAL A 33 -1.65 -2.19 3.91
C VAL A 33 -2.27 -3.46 3.33
N GLY A 34 -3.47 -3.85 3.76
CA GLY A 34 -4.18 -5.04 3.27
C GLY A 34 -4.46 -5.00 1.77
N MET A 35 -4.80 -3.83 1.24
CA MET A 35 -4.96 -3.59 -0.19
C MET A 35 -3.65 -3.67 -0.96
N SER A 36 -2.52 -3.28 -0.37
CA SER A 36 -1.22 -3.44 -1.03
C SER A 36 -0.90 -4.92 -1.31
N PHE A 37 -1.51 -5.85 -0.56
CA PHE A 37 -1.40 -7.30 -0.78
C PHE A 37 -2.49 -7.88 -1.70
N HIS A 38 -3.48 -7.10 -2.15
CA HIS A 38 -4.58 -7.56 -2.99
C HIS A 38 -4.67 -6.77 -4.32
N GLY A 39 -5.05 -7.45 -5.41
CA GLY A 39 -5.21 -6.82 -6.73
C GLY A 39 -4.01 -6.95 -7.68
N LYS A 40 -4.03 -6.20 -8.80
CA LYS A 40 -3.09 -6.38 -9.93
C LYS A 40 -1.63 -6.09 -9.59
N GLN A 41 -1.37 -5.33 -8.53
CA GLN A 41 -0.02 -4.98 -8.07
C GLN A 41 0.46 -5.81 -6.87
N ALA A 42 -0.36 -6.74 -6.36
CA ALA A 42 -0.02 -7.57 -5.20
C ALA A 42 1.26 -8.40 -5.39
N TRP A 43 1.53 -8.84 -6.63
CA TRP A 43 2.75 -9.56 -6.97
C TRP A 43 4.01 -8.72 -6.73
N LEU A 44 3.95 -7.40 -6.96
CA LEU A 44 5.08 -6.50 -6.70
C LEU A 44 5.36 -6.38 -5.20
N THR A 45 4.30 -6.26 -4.38
CA THR A 45 4.41 -6.24 -2.92
C THR A 45 5.00 -7.56 -2.40
N LEU A 46 4.54 -8.70 -2.92
CA LEU A 46 5.09 -10.02 -2.56
C LEU A 46 6.57 -10.14 -2.95
N TYR A 47 6.94 -9.66 -4.14
CA TYR A 47 8.32 -9.65 -4.60
C TYR A 47 9.22 -8.79 -3.69
N MET A 48 8.76 -7.60 -3.28
CA MET A 48 9.51 -6.74 -2.36
C MET A 48 9.71 -7.38 -0.99
N TRP A 49 8.69 -8.04 -0.47
CA TRP A 49 8.79 -8.79 0.78
C TRP A 49 9.75 -9.97 0.68
N ALA A 50 9.69 -10.73 -0.42
CA ALA A 50 10.62 -11.83 -0.68
C ALA A 50 12.08 -11.34 -0.77
N MET A 51 12.32 -10.25 -1.51
CA MET A 51 13.63 -9.61 -1.61
C MET A 51 14.14 -9.12 -0.26
N GLY A 52 13.28 -8.49 0.55
CA GLY A 52 13.63 -8.07 1.90
C GLY A 52 14.00 -9.25 2.81
N PHE A 53 13.28 -10.35 2.71
CA PHE A 53 13.57 -11.57 3.46
C PHE A 53 14.90 -12.21 3.04
N ILE A 54 15.20 -12.25 1.73
CA ILE A 54 16.48 -12.72 1.22
C ILE A 54 17.63 -11.83 1.73
N ALA A 55 17.48 -10.51 1.65
CA ALA A 55 18.49 -9.57 2.16
C ALA A 55 18.72 -9.75 3.67
N PHE A 56 17.68 -10.06 4.43
CA PHE A 56 17.78 -10.37 5.85
C PHE A 56 18.57 -11.68 6.09
N LEU A 57 18.28 -12.75 5.37
CA LEU A 57 19.02 -14.02 5.48
C LEU A 57 20.50 -13.85 5.13
N ILE A 58 20.81 -13.09 4.08
CA ILE A 58 22.20 -12.77 3.71
C ILE A 58 22.87 -11.95 4.81
N GLY A 59 22.17 -10.97 5.38
CA GLY A 59 22.68 -10.18 6.51
C GLY A 59 23.02 -11.04 7.73
N VAL A 60 22.15 -12.01 8.07
CA VAL A 60 22.40 -12.97 9.16
C VAL A 60 23.61 -13.85 8.86
N TYR A 61 23.74 -14.34 7.62
CA TYR A 61 24.90 -15.13 7.20
C TYR A 61 26.20 -14.33 7.34
N CYS A 62 26.25 -13.09 6.85
CA CYS A 62 27.40 -12.22 7.00
C CYS A 62 27.75 -11.98 8.48
N PHE A 63 26.74 -11.84 9.34
CA PHE A 63 26.95 -11.67 10.79
C PHE A 63 27.58 -12.90 11.46
N LEU A 64 27.20 -14.11 11.06
CA LEU A 64 27.83 -15.33 11.54
C LEU A 64 29.30 -15.40 11.09
N GLN A 65 29.58 -15.00 9.86
CA GLN A 65 30.93 -15.07 9.28
C GLN A 65 31.92 -14.05 9.87
N VAL A 66 31.44 -12.89 10.34
CA VAL A 66 32.25 -11.95 11.13
C VAL A 66 32.85 -12.61 12.37
N ARG A 67 32.13 -13.56 12.99
CA ARG A 67 32.59 -14.23 14.23
C ARG A 67 33.55 -15.38 13.99
N GLU A 68 33.47 -16.03 12.84
CA GLU A 68 34.35 -17.16 12.49
C GLU A 68 35.72 -16.70 11.99
N THR A 69 35.84 -15.48 11.49
CA THR A 69 37.05 -15.04 10.81
C THR A 69 38.08 -14.48 11.79
N SER A 70 39.31 -15.01 11.77
CA SER A 70 40.43 -14.55 12.61
C SER A 70 41.18 -13.35 12.04
N GLU A 71 41.08 -13.11 10.73
CA GLU A 71 41.70 -11.96 10.07
C GLU A 71 40.81 -10.72 10.13
N VAL A 72 41.42 -9.60 10.51
CA VAL A 72 40.73 -8.30 10.64
C VAL A 72 40.21 -7.79 9.30
N MET A 73 40.95 -8.03 8.21
CA MET A 73 40.56 -7.58 6.87
C MET A 73 39.29 -8.29 6.38
N ASP A 74 39.22 -9.60 6.57
CA ASP A 74 38.04 -10.38 6.20
C ASP A 74 36.83 -10.03 7.07
N ALA A 75 37.03 -9.87 8.38
CA ALA A 75 35.96 -9.40 9.27
C ALA A 75 35.40 -8.03 8.86
N LEU A 76 36.26 -7.13 8.35
CA LEU A 76 35.84 -5.84 7.81
C LEU A 76 35.00 -6.00 6.54
N MET A 77 35.39 -6.88 5.62
CA MET A 77 34.62 -7.15 4.39
C MET A 77 33.22 -7.70 4.71
N TRP A 78 33.11 -8.65 5.64
CA TRP A 78 31.80 -9.17 6.08
C TRP A 78 30.96 -8.09 6.75
N THR A 79 31.57 -7.20 7.54
CA THR A 79 30.86 -6.07 8.18
C THR A 79 30.34 -5.07 7.15
N ILE A 80 31.11 -4.77 6.10
CA ILE A 80 30.63 -3.95 4.97
C ILE A 80 29.47 -4.64 4.26
N GLY A 81 29.54 -5.97 4.09
CA GLY A 81 28.44 -6.78 3.55
C GLY A 81 27.14 -6.63 4.35
N ILE A 82 27.23 -6.61 5.69
CA ILE A 82 26.07 -6.35 6.57
C ILE A 82 25.51 -4.95 6.32
N ILE A 83 26.37 -3.93 6.27
CA ILE A 83 25.96 -2.54 6.01
C ILE A 83 25.22 -2.43 4.67
N VAL A 84 25.74 -3.06 3.62
CA VAL A 84 25.09 -3.10 2.30
C VAL A 84 23.71 -3.78 2.38
N CYS A 85 23.59 -4.89 3.11
CA CYS A 85 22.29 -5.55 3.32
C CYS A 85 21.29 -4.64 4.05
N LEU A 86 21.73 -3.89 5.06
CA LEU A 86 20.91 -2.91 5.77
C LEU A 86 20.45 -1.78 4.83
N PHE A 87 21.34 -1.26 3.97
CA PHE A 87 20.97 -0.25 2.97
C PHE A 87 19.95 -0.78 1.97
N ILE A 88 20.11 -2.02 1.48
CA ILE A 88 19.14 -2.66 0.59
C ILE A 88 17.76 -2.75 1.28
N MET A 89 17.72 -3.18 2.54
CA MET A 89 16.47 -3.23 3.30
C MET A 89 15.83 -1.84 3.47
N ALA A 90 16.63 -0.80 3.71
CA ALA A 90 16.15 0.58 3.82
C ALA A 90 15.54 1.07 2.50
N ILE A 91 16.20 0.82 1.37
CA ILE A 91 15.70 1.16 0.03
C ILE A 91 14.38 0.44 -0.25
N ILE A 92 14.30 -0.88 0.03
CA ILE A 92 13.06 -1.65 -0.14
C ILE A 92 11.92 -1.06 0.70
N LYS A 93 12.20 -0.65 1.94
CA LYS A 93 11.25 0.04 2.83
C LYS A 93 10.72 1.33 2.21
N VAL A 94 11.60 2.18 1.67
CA VAL A 94 11.23 3.45 1.03
C VAL A 94 10.37 3.21 -0.21
N ILE A 95 10.76 2.26 -1.07
CA ILE A 95 9.98 1.97 -2.27
C ILE A 95 8.61 1.37 -1.90
N SER A 96 8.55 0.51 -0.89
CA SER A 96 7.29 -0.06 -0.41
C SER A 96 6.35 1.04 0.10
N TRP A 97 6.88 2.03 0.83
CA TRP A 97 6.09 3.15 1.33
C TRP A 97 5.55 4.04 0.20
N THR A 98 6.39 4.35 -0.79
CA THR A 98 5.95 5.14 -1.96
C THR A 98 4.93 4.39 -2.81
N HIS A 99 5.03 3.05 -2.89
CA HIS A 99 4.01 2.23 -3.52
C HIS A 99 2.65 2.34 -2.79
N MET A 100 2.67 2.28 -1.46
CA MET A 100 1.48 2.42 -0.63
C MET A 100 0.82 3.80 -0.79
N GLN A 101 1.60 4.89 -0.74
CA GLN A 101 1.11 6.25 -0.99
C GLN A 101 0.51 6.41 -2.39
N LYS A 102 1.09 5.76 -3.40
CA LYS A 102 0.54 5.76 -4.76
C LYS A 102 -0.84 5.08 -4.82
N LEU A 103 -1.05 4.00 -4.06
CA LEU A 103 -2.33 3.30 -3.99
C LEU A 103 -3.40 4.14 -3.28
N GLU A 104 -3.01 4.80 -2.19
CA GLU A 104 -3.85 5.73 -1.45
C GLU A 104 -4.30 6.90 -2.35
N LEU A 105 -3.36 7.56 -3.03
CA LEU A 105 -3.65 8.64 -3.97
C LEU A 105 -4.58 8.19 -5.11
N MET A 106 -4.39 6.97 -5.64
CA MET A 106 -5.27 6.41 -6.66
C MET A 106 -6.70 6.17 -6.15
N ARG A 107 -6.89 5.83 -4.86
CA ARG A 107 -8.24 5.73 -4.26
C ARG A 107 -8.87 7.11 -4.14
N GLU A 108 -8.12 8.10 -3.69
CA GLU A 108 -8.62 9.48 -3.57
C GLU A 108 -9.02 10.07 -4.93
N ILE A 109 -8.23 9.84 -5.98
CA ILE A 109 -8.58 10.29 -7.33
C ILE A 109 -9.90 9.67 -7.80
N LYS A 110 -10.07 8.35 -7.64
CA LYS A 110 -11.34 7.69 -8.01
C LYS A 110 -12.52 8.19 -7.18
N ARG A 111 -12.30 8.50 -5.91
CA ARG A 111 -13.30 9.10 -5.02
C ARG A 111 -13.71 10.48 -5.53
N LEU A 112 -12.75 11.31 -5.93
CA LEU A 112 -13.01 12.62 -6.53
C LEU A 112 -13.74 12.50 -7.87
N GLU A 113 -13.33 11.57 -8.74
CA GLU A 113 -14.01 11.29 -10.01
C GLU A 113 -15.49 10.91 -9.79
N ALA A 114 -15.77 10.04 -8.82
CA ALA A 114 -17.14 9.67 -8.47
C ALA A 114 -17.96 10.87 -7.97
N ARG A 115 -17.39 11.69 -7.07
CA ARG A 115 -18.05 12.92 -6.57
C ARG A 115 -18.33 13.93 -7.70
N VAL A 116 -17.40 14.09 -8.65
CA VAL A 116 -17.58 14.96 -9.82
C VAL A 116 -18.69 14.44 -10.73
N MET A 117 -18.76 13.12 -10.97
CA MET A 117 -19.80 12.51 -11.79
C MET A 117 -21.20 12.70 -11.19
N LEU A 118 -21.34 12.52 -9.86
CA LEU A 118 -22.60 12.78 -9.15
C LEU A 118 -23.02 14.25 -9.25
N ALA A 119 -22.09 15.19 -9.02
CA ALA A 119 -22.37 16.63 -9.12
C ALA A 119 -22.76 17.08 -10.54
N LEU A 120 -22.28 16.39 -11.58
CA LEU A 120 -22.67 16.63 -12.97
C LEU A 120 -24.04 16.02 -13.30
N ALA A 121 -24.39 14.89 -12.69
CA ALA A 121 -25.69 14.24 -12.88
C ALA A 121 -26.84 15.05 -12.25
N ASP A 122 -26.64 15.62 -11.07
CA ASP A 122 -27.62 16.46 -10.36
C ASP A 122 -27.94 17.80 -11.08
N LYS A 123 -27.01 18.27 -11.94
CA LYS A 123 -27.20 19.49 -12.74
C LYS A 123 -28.04 19.31 -14.00
N ARG A 124 -28.43 18.08 -14.36
CA ARG A 124 -29.03 17.74 -15.65
C ARG A 124 -30.50 17.38 -15.52
#